data_AF-A0A2X2JKX7-F1
#
_entry.id   AF-A0A2X2JKX7-F1
#
_cell.length_a   1.000
_cell.length_b   1.000
_cell.length_c   1.000
_cell.angle_alpha   90.00
_cell.angle_beta   90.00
_cell.angle_gamma   90.00
#
_symmetry.space_group_name_H-M   'P 1'
#
loop_
_entity.id
_entity.type
_entity.pdbx_description
1 polymer ?
#
loop_
_entity_poly.entity_id
_entity_poly.type
_entity_poly.pdbx_seq_one_letter_code
_entity_poly.pdbx_strand_id
1 'polypeptide(L)'
;MAFDKKRSIRQNIEAIRTVFSIEKEGRSATDDEISILKQYSGFGGLKFILNPVGQADDINQWKASDMPYFPLTQELFSLIKDNSESENSYREYISKIRGSILDAFYTPTEITQSIAAAITDTGISISSILEPSAGVGAFIEPFTGTGGRGICAFEQDLLTGKILKNLYGSNADIRIDSFENIHEEDTGYDLIIGNIPFGTTSIFDLSYSRGKDEARKFAAQSVHNYFFLKATDKLREGGLLAFITSQGVLNSQSNFPIREALMKEHRLVSALRLPNNLFEESGTSVGTDLIVLQKSSGSRSLSRRALDFTGTSENCNLLFNNPNHIVATRSFQDTDQYGKATTIHIHDGGIERIAESLHQKLSEDFQQYFDLKLFTEHKVTSIGTKVLSKPAVTIPEKNIIHNGGAEKAIQLDLFSDQVLGEMSVKKTKRRGKKTSQSKITKFKQLSFFDSGEIGTVDQKDKLNTELNQNEKKANIQKHSSNSSKKKVESLSLFHEIDDSKVCKNEPETFAGEVKSSYRENTLIVSKGRVGKLQMNRRDRAFIFQPIELSVTDNKRIQSYIKLRDSYQLLYDFEANNRQEDVEARKLLNGTYDDFVARFGNLNTAENIKFIKWMLRGMKFPIWSGWLVV
;
A
#
# COMPACT_ATOMS: atom_id res chain seq x y z
N MET A 1 -6.53 16.22 26.79
CA MET A 1 -7.90 15.86 27.28
C MET A 1 -8.38 14.61 26.54
N ALA A 2 -9.46 13.96 26.98
CA ALA A 2 -10.02 12.82 26.22
C ALA A 2 -10.67 13.30 24.91
N PHE A 3 -10.44 12.59 23.80
CA PHE A 3 -10.94 12.92 22.47
C PHE A 3 -12.49 12.96 22.42
N ASP A 4 -13.06 14.15 22.20
CA ASP A 4 -14.51 14.33 22.04
C ASP A 4 -14.97 13.96 20.62
N LYS A 5 -15.31 12.68 20.47
CA LYS A 5 -15.90 12.10 19.25
C LYS A 5 -17.13 12.85 18.74
N LYS A 6 -17.94 13.44 19.63
CA LYS A 6 -19.20 14.12 19.27
C LYS A 6 -18.91 15.51 18.69
N ARG A 7 -17.92 16.21 19.24
CA ARG A 7 -17.44 17.49 18.71
C ARG A 7 -16.73 17.28 17.37
N SER A 8 -15.81 16.33 17.28
CA SER A 8 -15.04 16.03 16.06
C SER A 8 -15.95 15.70 14.86
N ILE A 9 -16.92 14.77 15.00
CA ILE A 9 -17.79 14.45 13.85
C ILE A 9 -18.64 15.65 13.40
N ARG A 10 -19.08 16.52 14.32
CA ARG A 10 -19.83 17.75 13.96
C ARG A 10 -18.97 18.74 13.20
N GLN A 11 -17.74 18.98 13.66
CA GLN A 11 -16.79 19.86 12.95
C GLN A 11 -16.49 19.32 11.55
N ASN A 12 -16.37 18.00 11.40
CA ASN A 12 -16.19 17.38 10.08
C ASN A 12 -17.41 17.53 9.16
N ILE A 13 -18.63 17.34 9.68
CA ILE A 13 -19.88 17.53 8.92
C ILE A 13 -19.99 18.97 8.43
N GLU A 14 -19.76 19.95 9.31
CA GLU A 14 -19.82 21.37 8.94
C GLU A 14 -18.74 21.76 7.93
N ALA A 15 -17.50 21.29 8.08
CA ALA A 15 -16.45 21.52 7.08
C ALA A 15 -16.79 20.92 5.71
N ILE A 16 -17.34 19.70 5.66
CA ILE A 16 -17.78 19.06 4.40
C ILE A 16 -18.97 19.83 3.79
N ARG A 17 -19.93 20.26 4.60
CA ARG A 17 -21.08 21.09 4.20
C ARG A 17 -20.61 22.40 3.57
N THR A 18 -19.65 23.06 4.21
CA THR A 18 -19.02 24.30 3.73
C THR A 18 -18.29 24.08 2.39
N VAL A 19 -17.46 23.04 2.25
CA VAL A 19 -16.80 22.71 0.96
C VAL A 19 -17.82 22.54 -0.16
N PHE A 20 -18.88 21.75 0.04
CA PHE A 20 -19.88 21.54 -1.01
C PHE A 20 -20.62 22.83 -1.39
N SER A 21 -20.86 23.75 -0.44
CA SER A 21 -21.44 25.06 -0.75
C SER A 21 -20.49 25.90 -1.62
N ILE A 22 -19.22 26.02 -1.20
CA ILE A 22 -18.20 26.79 -1.93
C ILE A 22 -18.00 26.27 -3.36
N GLU A 23 -17.92 24.94 -3.54
CA GLU A 23 -17.78 24.32 -4.86
C GLU A 23 -19.01 24.55 -5.74
N LYS A 24 -20.22 24.43 -5.19
CA LYS A 24 -21.48 24.67 -5.91
C LYS A 24 -21.67 26.13 -6.30
N GLU A 25 -21.18 27.05 -5.48
CA GLU A 25 -21.20 28.49 -5.73
C GLU A 25 -20.05 28.96 -6.64
N GLY A 26 -19.04 28.11 -6.89
CA GLY A 26 -17.93 28.40 -7.81
C GLY A 26 -17.02 29.54 -7.36
N ARG A 27 -16.92 29.78 -6.05
CA ARG A 27 -16.17 30.91 -5.45
C ARG A 27 -15.02 30.44 -4.56
N SER A 28 -14.28 31.38 -3.98
CA SER A 28 -13.33 31.13 -2.90
C SER A 28 -14.04 31.10 -1.54
N ALA A 29 -13.42 30.42 -0.57
CA ALA A 29 -13.82 30.44 0.83
C ALA A 29 -13.66 31.85 1.45
N THR A 30 -14.56 32.22 2.36
CA THR A 30 -14.42 33.40 3.22
C THR A 30 -13.57 33.09 4.46
N ASP A 31 -13.13 34.11 5.21
CA ASP A 31 -12.32 33.92 6.43
C ASP A 31 -13.06 33.10 7.51
N ASP A 32 -14.38 33.28 7.62
CA ASP A 32 -15.24 32.50 8.52
C ASP A 32 -15.31 31.03 8.07
N GLU A 33 -15.47 30.78 6.77
CA GLU A 33 -15.48 29.42 6.22
C GLU A 33 -14.12 28.74 6.35
N ILE A 34 -13.01 29.45 6.12
CA ILE A 34 -11.65 28.97 6.37
C ILE A 34 -11.51 28.55 7.85
N SER A 35 -12.09 29.31 8.76
CA SER A 35 -12.10 29.00 10.21
C SER A 35 -12.95 27.77 10.56
N ILE A 36 -13.95 27.41 9.74
CA ILE A 36 -14.68 26.14 9.84
C ILE A 36 -13.85 24.99 9.23
N LEU A 37 -13.27 25.19 8.04
CA LEU A 37 -12.45 24.20 7.34
C LEU A 37 -11.23 23.77 8.15
N LYS A 38 -10.58 24.69 8.87
CA LYS A 38 -9.46 24.40 9.79
C LYS A 38 -9.83 23.52 10.98
N GLN A 39 -11.12 23.32 11.28
CA GLN A 39 -11.59 22.45 12.35
C GLN A 39 -11.80 20.99 11.89
N TYR A 40 -11.64 20.69 10.60
CA TYR A 40 -11.72 19.32 10.11
C TYR A 40 -10.56 18.48 10.66
N SER A 41 -10.90 17.45 11.43
CA SER A 41 -9.93 16.52 12.05
C SER A 41 -9.98 15.11 11.43
N GLY A 42 -10.63 14.98 10.27
CA GLY A 42 -10.86 13.70 9.59
C GLY A 42 -11.56 12.64 10.44
N PHE A 43 -11.60 11.42 9.92
CA PHE A 43 -12.37 10.32 10.52
C PHE A 43 -11.54 9.34 11.36
N GLY A 44 -10.26 9.64 11.60
CA GLY A 44 -9.42 8.92 12.55
C GLY A 44 -10.08 8.85 13.94
N GLY A 45 -10.06 7.67 14.56
CA GLY A 45 -10.70 7.43 15.86
C GLY A 45 -12.25 7.33 15.84
N LEU A 46 -12.94 7.78 14.77
CA LEU A 46 -14.40 7.73 14.63
C LEU A 46 -14.89 6.38 14.04
N LYS A 47 -14.42 5.27 14.62
CA LYS A 47 -14.63 3.88 14.12
C LYS A 47 -16.10 3.50 13.89
N PHE A 48 -17.05 4.14 14.58
CA PHE A 48 -18.49 3.90 14.41
C PHE A 48 -19.03 4.31 13.02
N ILE A 49 -18.30 5.10 12.24
CA ILE A 49 -18.65 5.45 10.84
C ILE A 49 -18.53 4.24 9.89
N LEU A 50 -17.83 3.17 10.31
CA LEU A 50 -17.80 1.90 9.58
C LEU A 50 -19.15 1.16 9.60
N ASN A 51 -19.98 1.40 10.61
CA ASN A 51 -21.26 0.73 10.80
C ASN A 51 -22.31 1.11 9.72
N PRO A 52 -23.34 0.27 9.48
CA PRO A 52 -24.43 0.62 8.56
C PRO A 52 -25.36 1.70 9.13
N VAL A 53 -25.91 2.55 8.25
CA VAL A 53 -26.86 3.64 8.57
C VAL A 53 -27.92 3.84 7.47
N GLY A 54 -28.13 2.84 6.62
CA GLY A 54 -29.00 2.92 5.45
C GLY A 54 -30.49 2.77 5.78
N GLN A 55 -30.83 2.17 6.92
CA GLN A 55 -32.20 2.01 7.41
C GLN A 55 -32.30 2.49 8.87
N ALA A 56 -33.50 2.89 9.29
CA ALA A 56 -33.74 3.31 10.68
C ALA A 56 -33.43 2.17 11.69
N ASP A 57 -33.69 0.93 11.30
CA ASP A 57 -33.45 -0.26 12.13
C ASP A 57 -31.97 -0.65 12.24
N ASP A 58 -31.06 -0.06 11.45
CA ASP A 58 -29.62 -0.34 11.52
C ASP A 58 -29.04 0.03 12.90
N ILE A 59 -29.66 0.98 13.63
CA ILE A 59 -29.26 1.36 14.99
C ILE A 59 -29.25 0.15 15.95
N ASN A 60 -30.10 -0.86 15.72
CA ASN A 60 -30.15 -2.08 16.54
C ASN A 60 -28.92 -2.97 16.37
N GLN A 61 -28.11 -2.75 15.33
CA GLN A 61 -26.84 -3.45 15.07
C GLN A 61 -25.64 -2.72 15.69
N TRP A 62 -25.84 -1.48 16.20
CA TRP A 62 -24.77 -0.68 16.78
C TRP A 62 -24.52 -1.07 18.25
N LYS A 63 -23.27 -0.86 18.69
CA LYS A 63 -22.93 -0.96 20.12
C LYS A 63 -23.62 0.15 20.91
N ALA A 64 -24.03 -0.14 22.14
CA ALA A 64 -24.69 0.84 23.00
C ALA A 64 -23.84 2.11 23.27
N SER A 65 -22.51 1.99 23.25
CA SER A 65 -21.57 3.12 23.33
C SER A 65 -21.63 4.06 22.11
N ASP A 66 -22.04 3.52 20.97
CA ASP A 66 -21.91 4.17 19.66
C ASP A 66 -23.27 4.67 19.14
N MET A 67 -24.39 4.09 19.60
CA MET A 67 -25.76 4.54 19.27
C MET A 67 -25.97 6.06 19.34
N PRO A 68 -25.42 6.82 20.31
CA PRO A 68 -25.58 8.29 20.36
C PRO A 68 -25.01 9.06 19.16
N TYR A 69 -24.16 8.45 18.34
CA TYR A 69 -23.60 9.06 17.12
C TYR A 69 -24.37 8.67 15.85
N PHE A 70 -25.30 7.72 15.90
CA PHE A 70 -26.07 7.25 14.74
C PHE A 70 -26.72 8.38 13.93
N PRO A 71 -27.38 9.40 14.55
CA PRO A 71 -27.98 10.50 13.79
C PRO A 71 -26.93 11.37 13.07
N LEU A 72 -25.74 11.53 13.64
CA LEU A 72 -24.66 12.33 13.04
C LEU A 72 -24.01 11.58 11.87
N THR A 73 -23.86 10.25 11.98
CA THR A 73 -23.39 9.43 10.84
C THR A 73 -24.44 9.36 9.72
N GLN A 74 -25.74 9.33 10.05
CA GLN A 74 -26.81 9.48 9.05
C GLN A 74 -26.73 10.84 8.36
N GLU A 75 -26.62 11.94 9.11
CA GLU A 75 -26.47 13.30 8.56
C GLU A 75 -25.26 13.39 7.61
N LEU A 76 -24.10 12.88 8.01
CA LEU A 76 -22.90 12.84 7.18
C LEU A 76 -23.14 12.09 5.85
N PHE A 77 -23.78 10.92 5.91
CA PHE A 77 -23.97 10.08 4.72
C PHE A 77 -25.04 10.69 3.80
N SER A 78 -26.10 11.27 4.35
CA SER A 78 -27.08 12.06 3.60
C SER A 78 -26.45 13.28 2.93
N LEU A 79 -25.65 14.06 3.67
CA LEU A 79 -24.94 15.23 3.13
C LEU A 79 -24.05 14.89 1.93
N ILE A 80 -23.28 13.80 2.03
CA ILE A 80 -22.44 13.33 0.92
C ILE A 80 -23.30 12.85 -0.24
N LYS A 81 -24.40 12.13 0.03
CA LYS A 81 -25.31 11.62 -0.99
C LYS A 81 -25.99 12.75 -1.77
N ASP A 82 -26.50 13.76 -1.07
CA ASP A 82 -27.21 14.90 -1.65
C ASP A 82 -26.30 15.80 -2.51
N ASN A 83 -24.99 15.76 -2.27
CA ASN A 83 -23.96 16.46 -3.04
C ASN A 83 -23.15 15.53 -3.99
N SER A 84 -23.58 14.27 -4.15
CA SER A 84 -22.98 13.33 -5.10
C SER A 84 -23.75 13.32 -6.43
N GLU A 85 -23.05 13.51 -7.55
CA GLU A 85 -23.64 13.48 -8.90
C GLU A 85 -24.27 12.11 -9.25
N SER A 86 -23.82 11.03 -8.61
CA SER A 86 -24.33 9.68 -8.84
C SER A 86 -24.06 8.74 -7.66
N GLU A 87 -24.81 7.63 -7.61
CA GLU A 87 -24.57 6.50 -6.69
C GLU A 87 -23.18 5.85 -6.85
N ASN A 88 -22.45 6.13 -7.93
CA ASN A 88 -21.04 5.73 -8.05
C ASN A 88 -20.13 6.67 -7.24
N SER A 89 -20.29 7.98 -7.42
CA SER A 89 -19.54 9.01 -6.68
C SER A 89 -19.82 8.92 -5.17
N TYR A 90 -21.08 8.75 -4.76
CA TYR A 90 -21.43 8.50 -3.36
C TYR A 90 -20.69 7.29 -2.77
N ARG A 91 -20.68 6.16 -3.48
CA ARG A 91 -19.96 4.95 -3.03
C ARG A 91 -18.45 5.14 -2.98
N GLU A 92 -17.89 5.95 -3.87
CA GLU A 92 -16.46 6.31 -3.85
C GLU A 92 -16.11 7.15 -2.61
N TYR A 93 -16.86 8.22 -2.33
CA TYR A 93 -16.70 9.02 -1.11
C TYR A 93 -16.78 8.17 0.16
N ILE A 94 -17.82 7.34 0.28
CA ILE A 94 -17.97 6.46 1.45
C ILE A 94 -16.84 5.42 1.54
N SER A 95 -16.35 4.89 0.42
CA SER A 95 -15.20 3.97 0.41
C SER A 95 -13.90 4.66 0.86
N LYS A 96 -13.69 5.91 0.44
CA LYS A 96 -12.52 6.72 0.82
C LYS A 96 -12.54 7.09 2.30
N ILE A 97 -13.67 7.60 2.80
CA ILE A 97 -13.89 7.84 4.24
C ILE A 97 -13.59 6.59 5.06
N ARG A 98 -14.17 5.43 4.67
CA ARG A 98 -13.98 4.18 5.39
C ARG A 98 -12.53 3.68 5.38
N GLY A 99 -11.77 3.95 4.32
CA GLY A 99 -10.32 3.74 4.31
C GLY A 99 -9.60 4.67 5.29
N SER A 100 -9.87 5.97 5.24
CA SER A 100 -9.20 6.98 6.07
C SER A 100 -9.31 6.72 7.59
N ILE A 101 -10.38 6.07 8.07
CA ILE A 101 -10.58 5.74 9.50
C ILE A 101 -9.44 4.90 10.10
N LEU A 102 -8.76 4.10 9.27
CA LEU A 102 -7.67 3.22 9.71
C LEU A 102 -6.30 3.90 9.72
N ASP A 103 -6.10 4.91 8.86
CA ASP A 103 -4.78 5.43 8.51
C ASP A 103 -4.60 6.95 8.74
N ALA A 104 -5.68 7.70 9.02
CA ALA A 104 -5.63 9.16 9.20
C ALA A 104 -5.20 9.58 10.62
N PHE A 105 -3.90 9.83 10.80
CA PHE A 105 -3.29 10.39 12.01
C PHE A 105 -2.93 11.87 11.80
N TYR A 106 -3.63 12.79 12.46
CA TYR A 106 -3.35 14.22 12.35
C TYR A 106 -2.17 14.62 13.25
N THR A 107 -1.19 15.31 12.67
CA THR A 107 -0.06 15.87 13.43
C THR A 107 -0.47 17.21 14.06
N PRO A 108 -0.32 17.39 15.38
CA PRO A 108 -0.62 18.66 16.04
C PRO A 108 0.20 19.83 15.48
N THR A 109 -0.42 21.01 15.42
CA THR A 109 0.17 22.22 14.82
C THR A 109 1.43 22.70 15.52
N GLU A 110 1.52 22.49 16.83
CA GLU A 110 2.68 22.83 17.67
C GLU A 110 3.93 22.04 17.22
N ILE A 111 3.71 20.80 16.76
CA ILE A 111 4.75 19.87 16.33
C ILE A 111 5.22 20.22 14.92
N THR A 112 4.30 20.50 14.00
CA THR A 112 4.67 20.90 12.63
C THR A 112 5.37 22.27 12.64
N GLN A 113 4.89 23.21 13.45
CA GLN A 113 5.55 24.50 13.69
C GLN A 113 6.94 24.33 14.33
N SER A 114 7.09 23.48 15.35
CA SER A 114 8.39 23.16 15.97
C SER A 114 9.41 22.63 14.97
N ILE A 115 9.00 21.68 14.12
CA ILE A 115 9.86 21.08 13.08
C ILE A 115 10.20 22.13 12.01
N ALA A 116 9.21 22.90 11.54
CA ALA A 116 9.43 23.95 10.55
C ALA A 116 10.38 25.04 11.08
N ALA A 117 10.21 25.47 12.33
CA ALA A 117 11.09 26.44 13.01
C ALA A 117 12.54 25.94 13.05
N ALA A 118 12.77 24.72 13.56
CA ALA A 118 14.12 24.14 13.63
C ALA A 118 14.80 24.03 12.24
N ILE A 119 14.02 23.81 11.17
CA ILE A 119 14.52 23.84 9.80
C ILE A 119 14.85 25.29 9.36
N THR A 120 13.97 26.26 9.61
CA THR A 120 14.19 27.66 9.20
C THR A 120 15.33 28.35 9.98
N ASP A 121 15.53 27.98 11.23
CA ASP A 121 16.57 28.53 12.11
C ASP A 121 18.00 28.17 11.67
N THR A 122 18.15 27.18 10.78
CA THR A 122 19.42 26.90 10.08
C THR A 122 19.84 28.01 9.11
N GLY A 123 18.96 28.96 8.81
CA GLY A 123 19.19 30.06 7.87
C GLY A 123 19.05 29.68 6.40
N ILE A 124 18.57 28.47 6.07
CA ILE A 124 18.38 28.06 4.68
C ILE A 124 17.21 28.78 3.99
N SER A 125 17.45 29.21 2.76
CA SER A 125 16.41 29.75 1.88
C SER A 125 15.83 28.61 1.04
N ILE A 126 14.74 28.03 1.54
CA ILE A 126 13.88 27.05 0.87
C ILE A 126 13.02 27.77 -0.18
N SER A 127 13.02 27.23 -1.40
CA SER A 127 12.33 27.75 -2.59
C SER A 127 11.27 26.78 -3.11
N SER A 128 11.46 25.46 -2.94
CA SER A 128 10.49 24.43 -3.36
C SER A 128 10.23 23.39 -2.26
N ILE A 129 8.95 23.11 -2.01
CA ILE A 129 8.50 22.18 -0.97
C ILE A 129 7.56 21.14 -1.57
N LEU A 130 7.71 19.88 -1.18
CA LEU A 130 6.74 18.81 -1.45
C LEU A 130 6.22 18.20 -0.15
N GLU A 131 4.91 18.17 0.03
CA GLU A 131 4.24 17.35 1.04
C GLU A 131 3.48 16.19 0.36
N PRO A 132 3.92 14.92 0.47
CA PRO A 132 3.38 13.81 -0.31
C PRO A 132 2.09 13.19 0.26
N SER A 133 1.62 13.64 1.43
CA SER A 133 0.44 13.11 2.12
C SER A 133 -0.07 14.17 3.10
N ALA A 134 -0.63 15.25 2.55
CA ALA A 134 -0.76 16.52 3.28
C ALA A 134 -1.93 16.59 4.27
N GLY A 135 -2.96 15.74 4.15
CA GLY A 135 -4.17 15.86 4.93
C GLY A 135 -4.79 17.26 4.77
N VAL A 136 -4.97 17.98 5.89
CA VAL A 136 -5.41 19.39 5.90
C VAL A 136 -4.26 20.41 5.81
N GLY A 137 -3.03 19.99 5.52
CA GLY A 137 -1.90 20.88 5.22
C GLY A 137 -1.11 21.35 6.43
N ALA A 138 -1.04 20.53 7.48
CA ALA A 138 -0.39 20.90 8.74
C ALA A 138 1.12 21.17 8.61
N PHE A 139 1.83 20.53 7.66
CA PHE A 139 3.25 20.83 7.39
C PHE A 139 3.46 21.92 6.34
N ILE A 140 2.54 22.14 5.39
CA ILE A 140 2.65 23.31 4.49
C ILE A 140 2.31 24.63 5.19
N GLU A 141 1.37 24.67 6.15
CA GLU A 141 0.90 25.91 6.80
C GLU A 141 2.05 26.83 7.29
N PRO A 142 3.07 26.34 8.04
CA PRO A 142 4.19 27.18 8.50
C PRO A 142 5.01 27.84 7.38
N PHE A 143 4.95 27.34 6.14
CA PHE A 143 5.69 27.86 5.00
C PHE A 143 4.85 28.76 4.07
N THR A 144 3.54 28.88 4.29
CA THR A 144 2.63 29.67 3.43
C THR A 144 2.82 31.19 3.55
N GLY A 145 3.22 31.68 4.73
CA GLY A 145 3.37 33.12 4.99
C GLY A 145 4.58 33.78 4.29
N THR A 146 5.46 32.99 3.66
CA THR A 146 6.64 33.48 2.95
C THR A 146 6.44 33.42 1.44
N GLY A 147 6.13 34.56 0.82
CA GLY A 147 5.94 34.64 -0.63
C GLY A 147 7.16 34.15 -1.42
N GLY A 148 6.90 33.48 -2.54
CA GLY A 148 7.95 33.00 -3.47
C GLY A 148 8.39 31.54 -3.30
N ARG A 149 7.73 30.75 -2.45
CA ARG A 149 7.94 29.30 -2.34
C ARG A 149 6.99 28.54 -3.26
N GLY A 150 7.52 27.65 -4.08
CA GLY A 150 6.75 26.68 -4.86
C GLY A 150 6.38 25.48 -3.98
N ILE A 151 5.20 25.51 -3.38
CA ILE A 151 4.67 24.41 -2.57
C ILE A 151 3.84 23.49 -3.47
N CYS A 152 4.14 22.19 -3.44
CA CYS A 152 3.33 21.13 -4.05
C CYS A 152 2.86 20.18 -2.95
N ALA A 153 1.58 19.82 -2.92
CA ALA A 153 1.02 18.96 -1.91
C ALA A 153 0.08 17.92 -2.52
N PHE A 154 0.28 16.65 -2.15
CA PHE A 154 -0.57 15.53 -2.56
C PHE A 154 -1.50 15.12 -1.42
N GLU A 155 -2.76 14.86 -1.73
CA GLU A 155 -3.72 14.23 -0.82
C GLU A 155 -4.60 13.22 -1.58
N GLN A 156 -4.69 11.99 -1.08
CA GLN A 156 -5.34 10.88 -1.77
C GLN A 156 -6.85 10.78 -1.45
N ASP A 157 -7.30 11.33 -0.32
CA ASP A 157 -8.72 11.42 0.03
C ASP A 157 -9.38 12.63 -0.68
N LEU A 158 -10.52 12.38 -1.31
CA LEU A 158 -11.18 13.38 -2.15
C LEU A 158 -11.78 14.53 -1.32
N LEU A 159 -12.33 14.27 -0.14
CA LEU A 159 -12.92 15.31 0.71
C LEU A 159 -11.82 16.14 1.39
N THR A 160 -10.84 15.46 1.97
CA THR A 160 -9.69 16.09 2.63
C THR A 160 -8.88 16.92 1.63
N GLY A 161 -8.65 16.41 0.41
CA GLY A 161 -8.02 17.16 -0.68
C GLY A 161 -8.82 18.39 -1.14
N LYS A 162 -10.16 18.34 -1.15
CA LYS A 162 -11.01 19.52 -1.41
C LYS A 162 -10.92 20.55 -0.29
N ILE A 163 -10.88 20.13 0.98
CA ILE A 163 -10.66 21.02 2.14
C ILE A 163 -9.29 21.69 2.03
N LEU A 164 -8.23 20.90 1.84
CA LEU A 164 -6.85 21.36 1.62
C LEU A 164 -6.75 22.40 0.48
N LYS A 165 -7.44 22.15 -0.63
CA LYS A 165 -7.47 23.05 -1.79
C LYS A 165 -8.18 24.38 -1.50
N ASN A 166 -9.23 24.37 -0.68
CA ASN A 166 -9.89 25.61 -0.24
C ASN A 166 -9.05 26.39 0.79
N LEU A 167 -8.26 25.70 1.62
CA LEU A 167 -7.37 26.33 2.59
C LEU A 167 -6.12 26.96 1.96
N TYR A 168 -5.49 26.30 0.98
CA TYR A 168 -4.15 26.68 0.48
C TYR A 168 -3.99 26.74 -1.04
N GLY A 169 -5.03 26.48 -1.83
CA GLY A 169 -4.94 26.45 -3.30
C GLY A 169 -4.61 27.77 -3.98
N SER A 170 -4.58 28.89 -3.25
CA SER A 170 -4.06 30.18 -3.70
C SER A 170 -2.53 30.27 -3.60
N ASN A 171 -1.91 29.49 -2.72
CA ASN A 171 -0.48 29.57 -2.35
C ASN A 171 0.30 28.28 -2.67
N ALA A 172 -0.38 27.18 -3.02
CA ALA A 172 0.21 25.86 -3.26
C ALA A 172 -0.47 25.11 -4.41
N ASP A 173 0.31 24.30 -5.13
CA ASP A 173 -0.18 23.31 -6.10
C ASP A 173 -0.74 22.09 -5.35
N ILE A 174 -2.06 22.10 -5.12
CA ILE A 174 -2.78 21.03 -4.42
C ILE A 174 -3.28 19.98 -5.41
N ARG A 175 -2.73 18.77 -5.32
CA ARG A 175 -3.04 17.62 -6.17
C ARG A 175 -3.82 16.57 -5.40
N ILE A 176 -5.09 16.38 -5.77
CA ILE A 176 -5.97 15.38 -5.15
C ILE A 176 -5.75 14.04 -5.87
N ASP A 177 -4.62 13.39 -5.58
CA ASP A 177 -4.17 12.15 -6.21
C ASP A 177 -3.19 11.37 -5.30
N SER A 178 -2.93 10.10 -5.60
CA SER A 178 -1.85 9.32 -4.99
C SER A 178 -0.48 9.93 -5.30
N PHE A 179 0.40 10.06 -4.30
CA PHE A 179 1.81 10.43 -4.49
C PHE A 179 2.56 9.50 -5.47
N GLU A 180 2.11 8.25 -5.61
CA GLU A 180 2.60 7.27 -6.59
C GLU A 180 2.61 7.82 -8.03
N ASN A 181 1.61 8.66 -8.36
CA ASN A 181 1.33 9.19 -9.70
C ASN A 181 2.10 10.48 -10.03
N ILE A 182 2.97 10.97 -9.12
CA ILE A 182 3.81 12.15 -9.34
C ILE A 182 4.61 12.02 -10.66
N HIS A 183 4.54 13.03 -11.55
CA HIS A 183 5.14 12.97 -12.88
C HIS A 183 6.67 12.87 -12.78
N GLU A 184 7.35 12.31 -13.78
CA GLU A 184 8.80 12.11 -13.72
C GLU A 184 9.55 13.46 -13.57
N GLU A 185 9.11 14.48 -14.32
CA GLU A 185 9.57 15.87 -14.27
C GLU A 185 9.33 16.63 -12.95
N ASP A 186 8.42 16.19 -12.07
CA ASP A 186 8.27 16.78 -10.72
C ASP A 186 9.43 16.33 -9.82
N THR A 187 10.56 17.02 -9.91
CA THR A 187 11.79 16.72 -9.16
C THR A 187 12.57 17.99 -8.85
N GLY A 188 13.56 17.90 -7.96
CA GLY A 188 14.42 19.02 -7.59
C GLY A 188 13.93 19.84 -6.39
N TYR A 189 13.06 19.27 -5.55
CA TYR A 189 12.55 19.94 -4.35
C TYR A 189 13.66 20.23 -3.33
N ASP A 190 13.67 21.42 -2.71
CA ASP A 190 14.61 21.80 -1.64
C ASP A 190 14.31 21.05 -0.33
N LEU A 191 13.03 20.89 -0.01
CA LEU A 191 12.50 20.21 1.17
C LEU A 191 11.37 19.26 0.76
N ILE A 192 11.40 18.03 1.25
CA ILE A 192 10.24 17.12 1.25
C ILE A 192 9.92 16.80 2.71
N ILE A 193 8.69 17.08 3.14
CA ILE A 193 8.29 17.03 4.55
C ILE A 193 6.88 16.44 4.69
N GLY A 194 6.56 15.83 5.83
CA GLY A 194 5.19 15.40 6.15
C GLY A 194 5.09 14.26 7.17
N ASN A 195 3.85 13.88 7.48
CA ASN A 195 3.54 12.62 8.17
C ASN A 195 3.10 11.60 7.12
N ILE A 196 3.94 10.59 6.86
CA ILE A 196 3.68 9.62 5.78
C ILE A 196 2.76 8.49 6.26
N PRO A 197 1.91 7.91 5.39
CA PRO A 197 1.02 6.82 5.78
C PRO A 197 1.79 5.62 6.35
N PHE A 198 1.25 5.03 7.43
CA PHE A 198 1.85 3.89 8.11
C PHE A 198 1.35 2.56 7.53
N GLY A 199 2.02 1.45 7.88
CA GLY A 199 1.56 0.10 7.53
C GLY A 199 2.30 -0.57 6.37
N THR A 200 1.89 -1.80 6.07
CA THR A 200 2.58 -2.74 5.16
C THR A 200 1.83 -2.96 3.84
N THR A 201 0.99 -2.02 3.44
CA THR A 201 0.29 -2.05 2.16
C THR A 201 1.31 -1.94 1.02
N SER A 202 1.23 -2.83 0.03
CA SER A 202 2.11 -2.78 -1.14
C SER A 202 1.61 -1.80 -2.19
N ILE A 203 2.55 -1.14 -2.85
CA ILE A 203 2.36 -0.01 -3.75
C ILE A 203 2.71 -0.44 -5.18
N PHE A 204 1.84 -0.15 -6.15
CA PHE A 204 2.04 -0.58 -7.54
C PHE A 204 2.70 0.51 -8.39
N ASP A 205 3.99 0.71 -8.18
CA ASP A 205 4.81 1.55 -9.06
C ASP A 205 5.57 0.67 -10.08
N LEU A 206 5.33 0.91 -11.37
CA LEU A 206 5.99 0.20 -12.48
C LEU A 206 7.48 0.51 -12.56
N SER A 207 7.90 1.73 -12.24
CA SER A 207 9.31 2.14 -12.27
C SER A 207 10.13 1.38 -11.23
N TYR A 208 9.53 1.14 -10.05
CA TYR A 208 10.14 0.36 -8.96
C TYR A 208 10.06 -1.14 -9.27
N SER A 209 8.90 -1.63 -9.69
CA SER A 209 8.66 -3.06 -9.97
C SER A 209 9.55 -3.61 -11.12
N ARG A 210 9.84 -2.79 -12.14
CA ARG A 210 10.67 -3.17 -13.30
C ARG A 210 12.13 -2.70 -13.21
N GLY A 211 12.49 -1.98 -12.14
CA GLY A 211 13.83 -1.43 -11.95
C GLY A 211 14.94 -2.48 -11.83
N LYS A 212 16.19 -2.01 -11.77
CA LYS A 212 17.35 -2.86 -11.42
C LYS A 212 17.75 -2.75 -9.95
N ASP A 213 17.19 -1.78 -9.24
CA ASP A 213 17.45 -1.53 -7.82
C ASP A 213 16.56 -2.43 -6.96
N GLU A 214 17.18 -3.34 -6.20
CA GLU A 214 16.49 -4.27 -5.31
C GLU A 214 15.93 -3.58 -4.05
N ALA A 215 16.52 -2.46 -3.59
CA ALA A 215 15.99 -1.70 -2.47
C ALA A 215 14.70 -0.96 -2.85
N ARG A 216 14.66 -0.35 -4.05
CA ARG A 216 13.43 0.28 -4.58
C ARG A 216 12.32 -0.76 -4.86
N LYS A 217 12.65 -1.95 -5.39
CA LYS A 217 11.70 -3.09 -5.46
C LYS A 217 11.16 -3.54 -4.11
N PHE A 218 12.03 -3.62 -3.10
CA PHE A 218 11.64 -4.02 -1.76
C PHE A 218 10.79 -2.94 -1.08
N ALA A 219 11.08 -1.66 -1.31
CA ALA A 219 10.33 -0.53 -0.80
C ALA A 219 8.87 -0.55 -1.25
N ALA A 220 8.60 -0.90 -2.52
CA ALA A 220 7.24 -1.04 -3.05
C ALA A 220 6.37 -2.11 -2.33
N GLN A 221 6.95 -2.95 -1.45
CA GLN A 221 6.19 -3.90 -0.64
C GLN A 221 5.52 -3.26 0.59
N SER A 222 5.87 -2.02 0.94
CA SER A 222 5.35 -1.34 2.13
C SER A 222 5.31 0.17 1.92
N VAL A 223 4.13 0.79 2.06
CA VAL A 223 3.89 2.20 1.75
C VAL A 223 4.91 3.16 2.39
N HIS A 224 5.23 3.02 3.68
CA HIS A 224 6.19 3.92 4.34
C HIS A 224 7.61 3.81 3.73
N ASN A 225 8.05 2.60 3.37
CA ASN A 225 9.36 2.40 2.73
C ASN A 225 9.37 2.99 1.31
N TYR A 226 8.27 2.81 0.57
CA TYR A 226 8.09 3.39 -0.76
C TYR A 226 8.17 4.92 -0.70
N PHE A 227 7.46 5.56 0.24
CA PHE A 227 7.48 7.02 0.40
C PHE A 227 8.90 7.56 0.63
N PHE A 228 9.71 6.91 1.49
CA PHE A 228 11.11 7.32 1.72
C PHE A 228 11.95 7.30 0.43
N LEU A 229 11.94 6.21 -0.35
CA LEU A 229 12.75 6.14 -1.57
C LEU A 229 12.16 6.96 -2.73
N LYS A 230 10.84 7.02 -2.89
CA LYS A 230 10.19 7.83 -3.93
C LYS A 230 10.43 9.32 -3.67
N ALA A 231 10.37 9.77 -2.42
CA ALA A 231 10.80 11.11 -2.04
C ALA A 231 12.30 11.34 -2.30
N THR A 232 13.16 10.36 -2.00
CA THR A 232 14.59 10.42 -2.34
C THR A 232 14.81 10.69 -3.83
N ASP A 233 14.02 10.05 -4.71
CA ASP A 233 14.11 10.24 -6.17
C ASP A 233 13.67 11.66 -6.61
N LYS A 234 12.82 12.34 -5.82
CA LYS A 234 12.33 13.71 -6.12
C LYS A 234 13.11 14.83 -5.43
N LEU A 235 13.87 14.50 -4.39
CA LEU A 235 14.72 15.42 -3.65
C LEU A 235 15.97 15.82 -4.46
N ARG A 236 16.33 17.11 -4.50
CA ARG A 236 17.61 17.51 -5.09
C ARG A 236 18.80 17.11 -4.21
N GLU A 237 19.99 17.06 -4.81
CA GLU A 237 21.23 16.92 -4.05
C GLU A 237 21.38 18.05 -3.02
N GLY A 238 21.82 17.72 -1.81
CA GLY A 238 21.90 18.64 -0.67
C GLY A 238 20.59 19.05 -0.03
N GLY A 239 19.43 18.72 -0.63
CA GLY A 239 18.10 19.00 -0.08
C GLY A 239 17.76 18.16 1.16
N LEU A 240 16.69 18.54 1.85
CA LEU A 240 16.22 17.89 3.08
C LEU A 240 14.98 17.00 2.88
N LEU A 241 14.98 15.85 3.55
CA LEU A 241 13.84 14.95 3.73
C LEU A 241 13.50 14.90 5.22
N ALA A 242 12.26 15.19 5.62
CA ALA A 242 11.84 15.20 7.02
C ALA A 242 10.48 14.51 7.18
N PHE A 243 10.46 13.24 7.62
CA PHE A 243 9.24 12.47 7.75
C PHE A 243 8.98 11.99 9.18
N ILE A 244 7.76 12.19 9.66
CA ILE A 244 7.20 11.37 10.75
C ILE A 244 6.75 10.04 10.13
N THR A 245 7.16 8.93 10.73
CA THR A 245 6.87 7.58 10.26
C THR A 245 6.63 6.61 11.42
N SER A 246 6.05 5.44 11.13
CA SER A 246 5.96 4.35 12.12
C SER A 246 7.34 3.87 12.56
N GLN A 247 7.47 3.48 13.82
CA GLN A 247 8.69 2.89 14.39
C GLN A 247 9.19 1.65 13.63
N GLY A 248 8.33 0.97 12.86
CA GLY A 248 8.69 -0.20 12.05
C GLY A 248 9.84 0.05 11.07
N VAL A 249 10.03 1.28 10.58
CA VAL A 249 11.17 1.65 9.70
C VAL A 249 12.50 1.38 10.38
N LEU A 250 12.65 1.80 11.64
CA LEU A 250 13.90 1.73 12.40
C LEU A 250 14.02 0.44 13.22
N ASN A 251 12.91 -0.04 13.77
CA ASN A 251 12.85 -1.20 14.66
C ASN A 251 12.79 -2.55 13.94
N SER A 252 12.31 -2.63 12.69
CA SER A 252 12.25 -3.92 12.00
C SER A 252 13.60 -4.33 11.42
N GLN A 253 14.05 -5.55 11.69
CA GLN A 253 15.20 -6.16 11.04
C GLN A 253 15.00 -6.31 9.52
N SER A 254 13.76 -6.56 9.06
CA SER A 254 13.45 -6.69 7.63
C SER A 254 13.69 -5.40 6.84
N ASN A 255 13.66 -4.24 7.50
CA ASN A 255 13.86 -2.93 6.89
C ASN A 255 15.36 -2.53 6.78
N PHE A 256 16.30 -3.42 7.15
CA PHE A 256 17.74 -3.18 6.95
C PHE A 256 18.09 -2.72 5.52
N PRO A 257 17.60 -3.34 4.41
CA PRO A 257 17.95 -2.90 3.06
C PRO A 257 17.50 -1.48 2.73
N ILE A 258 16.37 -1.03 3.31
CA ILE A 258 15.85 0.33 3.14
C ILE A 258 16.74 1.32 3.88
N ARG A 259 17.09 1.03 5.14
CA ARG A 259 17.99 1.91 5.91
C ARG A 259 19.39 1.97 5.32
N GLU A 260 19.88 0.87 4.76
CA GLU A 260 21.16 0.82 4.06
C GLU A 260 21.13 1.69 2.78
N ALA A 261 20.06 1.60 1.97
CA ALA A 261 19.87 2.47 0.81
C ALA A 261 19.78 3.95 1.21
N LEU A 262 18.99 4.28 2.23
CA LEU A 262 18.88 5.66 2.75
C LEU A 262 20.24 6.20 3.21
N MET A 263 21.06 5.42 3.92
CA MET A 263 22.40 5.87 4.35
C MET A 263 23.44 5.94 3.23
N LYS A 264 23.23 5.20 2.12
CA LYS A 264 24.04 5.36 0.89
C LYS A 264 23.73 6.67 0.17
N GLU A 265 22.47 7.09 0.15
CA GLU A 265 22.01 8.27 -0.59
C GLU A 265 21.85 9.55 0.28
N HIS A 266 21.97 9.48 1.61
CA HIS A 266 21.80 10.63 2.51
C HIS A 266 22.72 10.65 3.72
N ARG A 267 23.06 11.86 4.16
CA ARG A 267 23.53 12.13 5.53
C ARG A 267 22.33 12.06 6.48
N LEU A 268 22.48 11.34 7.59
CA LEU A 268 21.51 11.40 8.68
C LEU A 268 21.76 12.69 9.48
N VAL A 269 20.77 13.59 9.50
CA VAL A 269 20.78 14.77 10.36
C VAL A 269 20.21 14.39 11.72
N SER A 270 18.92 14.02 11.75
CA SER A 270 18.21 13.67 12.98
C SER A 270 17.40 12.39 12.84
N ALA A 271 17.29 11.63 13.94
CA ALA A 271 16.33 10.55 14.09
C ALA A 271 15.87 10.55 15.56
N LEU A 272 14.63 10.96 15.80
CA LEU A 272 14.07 11.14 17.14
C LEU A 272 12.84 10.27 17.33
N ARG A 273 12.83 9.47 18.39
CA ARG A 273 11.66 8.73 18.83
C ARG A 273 10.69 9.68 19.51
N LEU A 274 9.48 9.76 18.97
CA LEU A 274 8.40 10.58 19.50
C LEU A 274 7.63 9.79 20.57
N PRO A 275 7.00 10.46 21.55
CA PRO A 275 6.29 9.79 22.63
C PRO A 275 4.98 9.17 22.12
N ASN A 276 4.59 8.04 22.70
CA ASN A 276 3.37 7.31 22.35
C ASN A 276 2.10 8.14 22.59
N ASN A 277 2.13 9.10 23.52
CA ASN A 277 1.00 10.00 23.79
C ASN A 277 0.90 11.21 22.83
N LEU A 278 1.77 11.31 21.81
CA LEU A 278 1.74 12.41 20.83
C LEU A 278 0.41 12.49 20.06
N PHE A 279 -0.19 11.34 19.74
CA PHE A 279 -1.42 11.26 18.94
C PHE A 279 -2.66 10.85 19.76
N GLU A 280 -2.58 10.89 21.09
CA GLU A 280 -3.69 10.48 21.98
C GLU A 280 -4.92 11.37 21.81
N GLU A 281 -4.73 12.67 21.57
CA GLU A 281 -5.84 13.59 21.29
C GLU A 281 -6.47 13.35 19.92
N SER A 282 -5.75 12.72 18.98
CA SER A 282 -6.28 12.16 17.73
C SER A 282 -6.87 10.74 17.90
N GLY A 283 -6.96 10.24 19.13
CA GLY A 283 -7.58 8.97 19.48
C GLY A 283 -6.69 7.72 19.34
N THR A 284 -5.36 7.88 19.26
CA THR A 284 -4.44 6.75 19.01
C THR A 284 -3.10 6.86 19.75
N SER A 285 -2.64 5.77 20.38
CA SER A 285 -1.35 5.71 21.10
C SER A 285 -0.30 4.93 20.29
N VAL A 286 0.08 5.43 19.11
CA VAL A 286 1.03 4.75 18.20
C VAL A 286 2.46 5.23 18.37
N GLY A 287 3.41 4.29 18.37
CA GLY A 287 4.84 4.59 18.39
C GLY A 287 5.32 5.12 17.05
N THR A 288 5.85 6.35 17.03
CA THR A 288 6.36 7.03 15.83
C THR A 288 7.79 7.53 16.03
N ASP A 289 8.51 7.69 14.92
CA ASP A 289 9.85 8.27 14.85
C ASP A 289 9.85 9.41 13.81
N LEU A 290 10.48 10.55 14.13
CA LEU A 290 10.83 11.60 13.17
C LEU A 290 12.21 11.31 12.59
N ILE A 291 12.33 11.26 11.26
CA ILE A 291 13.60 11.03 10.56
C ILE A 291 13.88 12.22 9.63
N VAL A 292 15.04 12.85 9.82
CA VAL A 292 15.53 13.97 9.00
C VAL A 292 16.85 13.59 8.32
N LEU A 293 16.82 13.57 6.99
CA LEU A 293 17.95 13.21 6.12
C LEU A 293 18.31 14.37 5.21
N GLN A 294 19.59 14.51 4.87
CA GLN A 294 20.07 15.43 3.83
C GLN A 294 20.65 14.63 2.67
N LYS A 295 20.12 14.82 1.46
CA LYS A 295 20.54 14.04 0.29
C LYS A 295 22.00 14.30 -0.08
N SER A 296 22.75 13.22 -0.28
CA SER A 296 24.19 13.19 -0.51
C SER A 296 24.54 11.87 -1.20
N SER A 297 24.37 11.81 -2.51
CA SER A 297 24.64 10.63 -3.35
C SER A 297 26.14 10.39 -3.61
N GLY A 298 27.02 11.26 -3.13
CA GLY A 298 28.47 11.10 -3.22
C GLY A 298 29.02 9.89 -2.41
N SER A 299 29.97 9.17 -3.00
CA SER A 299 30.63 8.03 -2.34
C SER A 299 31.36 8.47 -1.06
N ARG A 300 30.97 7.91 0.08
CA ARG A 300 31.47 8.28 1.41
C ARG A 300 31.51 7.07 2.34
N SER A 301 32.40 7.09 3.33
CA SER A 301 32.33 6.16 4.45
C SER A 301 31.11 6.47 5.33
N LEU A 302 30.42 5.43 5.81
CA LEU A 302 29.34 5.61 6.78
C LEU A 302 29.92 6.05 8.13
N SER A 303 29.33 7.08 8.72
CA SER A 303 29.64 7.50 10.09
C SER A 303 29.14 6.46 11.11
N ARG A 304 29.63 6.49 12.35
CA ARG A 304 29.12 5.61 13.41
C ARG A 304 27.60 5.75 13.59
N ARG A 305 27.09 6.99 13.61
CA ARG A 305 25.65 7.32 13.65
C ARG A 305 24.86 6.70 12.48
N ALA A 306 25.43 6.67 11.27
CA ALA A 306 24.79 6.02 10.12
C ALA A 306 24.81 4.48 10.22
N LEU A 307 25.88 3.89 10.77
CA LEU A 307 25.92 2.45 11.05
C LEU A 307 24.89 2.07 12.12
N ASP A 308 24.79 2.85 13.21
CA ASP A 308 23.80 2.63 14.26
C ASP A 308 22.36 2.79 13.71
N PHE A 309 22.10 3.75 12.81
CA PHE A 309 20.82 3.87 12.10
C PHE A 309 20.47 2.62 11.30
N THR A 310 21.44 2.02 10.59
CA THR A 310 21.17 0.76 9.85
C THR A 310 20.93 -0.43 10.78
N GLY A 311 21.52 -0.44 11.98
CA GLY A 311 21.46 -1.55 12.92
C GLY A 311 20.16 -1.68 13.72
N THR A 312 19.77 -2.92 14.00
CA THR A 312 18.66 -3.28 14.88
C THR A 312 19.11 -4.39 15.82
N SER A 313 18.76 -4.29 17.10
CA SER A 313 18.88 -5.38 18.10
C SER A 313 17.56 -5.49 18.85
N GLU A 314 17.07 -6.72 19.10
CA GLU A 314 15.86 -6.97 19.92
C GLU A 314 14.61 -6.15 19.50
N ASN A 315 14.44 -5.92 18.19
CA ASN A 315 13.40 -5.05 17.62
C ASN A 315 13.47 -3.58 18.06
N CYS A 316 14.64 -3.08 18.46
CA CYS A 316 14.94 -1.67 18.64
C CYS A 316 16.11 -1.25 17.73
N ASN A 317 16.07 -0.03 17.21
CA ASN A 317 17.18 0.55 16.45
C ASN A 317 18.36 0.91 17.36
N LEU A 318 19.60 0.69 16.92
CA LEU A 318 20.78 0.93 17.78
C LEU A 318 20.95 2.41 18.17
N LEU A 319 20.41 3.35 17.39
CA LEU A 319 20.40 4.77 17.78
C LEU A 319 19.66 5.04 19.09
N PHE A 320 18.55 4.34 19.35
CA PHE A 320 17.72 4.59 20.53
C PHE A 320 18.28 3.95 21.81
N ASN A 321 19.43 3.29 21.72
CA ASN A 321 20.26 2.99 22.90
C ASN A 321 20.83 4.28 23.55
N ASN A 322 20.85 5.40 22.81
CA ASN A 322 21.13 6.73 23.36
C ASN A 322 19.81 7.46 23.69
N PRO A 323 19.48 7.71 24.98
CA PRO A 323 18.26 8.40 25.38
C PRO A 323 18.11 9.82 24.81
N ASN A 324 19.20 10.46 24.37
CA ASN A 324 19.12 11.79 23.76
C ASN A 324 18.26 11.81 22.48
N HIS A 325 18.15 10.67 21.80
CA HIS A 325 17.31 10.51 20.59
C HIS A 325 15.85 10.12 20.91
N ILE A 326 15.40 10.26 22.16
CA ILE A 326 14.03 9.99 22.59
C ILE A 326 13.44 11.29 23.19
N VAL A 327 12.22 11.62 22.78
CA VAL A 327 11.43 12.75 23.29
C VAL A 327 10.44 12.21 24.33
N ALA A 328 10.88 12.07 25.58
CA ALA A 328 10.06 11.51 26.67
C ALA A 328 10.50 12.00 28.05
N THR A 329 9.57 12.07 29.00
CA THR A 329 9.85 12.29 30.44
C THR A 329 10.00 10.97 31.20
N ARG A 330 9.31 9.91 30.75
CA ARG A 330 9.36 8.56 31.34
C ARG A 330 9.22 7.48 30.29
N SER A 331 9.75 6.30 30.59
CA SER A 331 9.66 5.12 29.72
C SER A 331 9.44 3.86 30.56
N PHE A 332 8.62 2.93 30.08
CA PHE A 332 8.31 1.66 30.76
C PHE A 332 8.02 0.54 29.76
N GLN A 333 8.06 -0.71 30.21
CA GLN A 333 7.65 -1.86 29.39
C GLN A 333 6.13 -2.04 29.48
N ASP A 334 5.48 -2.17 28.33
CA ASP A 334 4.06 -2.50 28.20
C ASP A 334 3.83 -3.24 26.86
N THR A 335 2.61 -3.34 26.39
CA THR A 335 2.24 -3.91 25.09
C THR A 335 1.95 -2.83 24.05
N ASP A 336 2.32 -3.09 22.79
CA ASP A 336 1.88 -2.29 21.65
C ASP A 336 0.39 -2.54 21.32
N GLN A 337 -0.14 -1.78 20.36
CA GLN A 337 -1.53 -1.93 19.89
C GLN A 337 -1.88 -3.32 19.30
N TYR A 338 -0.89 -4.22 19.17
CA TYR A 338 -1.03 -5.60 18.69
C TYR A 338 -0.71 -6.63 19.80
N GLY A 339 -0.55 -6.21 21.06
CA GLY A 339 -0.29 -7.08 22.21
C GLY A 339 1.16 -7.55 22.38
N LYS A 340 2.14 -6.96 21.65
CA LYS A 340 3.56 -7.33 21.77
C LYS A 340 4.27 -6.45 22.77
N ALA A 341 5.11 -7.07 23.62
CA ALA A 341 5.96 -6.32 24.55
C ALA A 341 6.84 -5.30 23.82
N THR A 342 6.78 -4.04 24.26
CA THR A 342 7.53 -2.91 23.72
C THR A 342 7.83 -1.90 24.82
N THR A 343 8.79 -1.00 24.55
CA THR A 343 9.02 0.15 25.43
C THR A 343 8.08 1.29 25.03
N ILE A 344 7.19 1.66 25.94
CA ILE A 344 6.31 2.82 25.81
C ILE A 344 7.04 4.05 26.37
N HIS A 345 7.04 5.12 25.59
CA HIS A 345 7.65 6.40 25.92
C HIS A 345 6.55 7.45 26.11
N ILE A 346 6.50 8.11 27.26
CA ILE A 346 5.47 9.11 27.57
C ILE A 346 6.14 10.44 27.88
N HIS A 347 5.51 11.53 27.46
CA HIS A 347 5.90 12.89 27.81
C HIS A 347 4.78 13.57 28.61
N ASP A 348 5.01 13.79 29.90
CA ASP A 348 3.98 14.24 30.85
C ASP A 348 3.63 15.73 30.74
N GLY A 349 4.43 16.51 29.99
CA GLY A 349 4.28 17.96 29.88
C GLY A 349 3.22 18.48 28.91
N GLY A 350 2.42 17.62 28.27
CA GLY A 350 1.48 18.05 27.23
C GLY A 350 2.14 18.35 25.88
N ILE A 351 1.35 18.77 24.88
CA ILE A 351 1.79 18.91 23.49
C ILE A 351 2.83 20.02 23.31
N GLU A 352 2.67 21.12 24.05
CA GLU A 352 3.54 22.29 24.01
C GLU A 352 4.95 21.92 24.50
N ARG A 353 5.06 21.13 25.57
CA ARG A 353 6.35 20.68 26.08
C ARG A 353 6.98 19.57 25.23
N ILE A 354 6.16 18.76 24.53
CA ILE A 354 6.68 17.83 23.51
C ILE A 354 7.30 18.64 22.38
N ALA A 355 6.62 19.69 21.90
CA ALA A 355 7.12 20.59 20.86
C ALA A 355 8.42 21.31 21.30
N GLU A 356 8.48 21.86 22.51
CA GLU A 356 9.72 22.45 23.07
C GLU A 356 10.90 21.45 23.09
N SER A 357 10.68 20.25 23.62
CA SER A 357 11.71 19.20 23.72
C SER A 357 12.15 18.67 22.35
N LEU A 358 11.20 18.56 21.41
CA LEU A 358 11.44 18.20 20.03
C LEU A 358 12.28 19.28 19.33
N HIS A 359 11.88 20.55 19.43
CA HIS A 359 12.59 21.68 18.83
C HIS A 359 14.04 21.73 19.34
N GLN A 360 14.25 21.65 20.66
CA GLN A 360 15.60 21.68 21.23
C GLN A 360 16.49 20.57 20.65
N LYS A 361 16.06 19.31 20.72
CA LYS A 361 16.84 18.16 20.23
C LYS A 361 17.09 18.24 18.72
N LEU A 362 16.11 18.70 17.97
CA LEU A 362 16.21 18.82 16.51
C LEU A 362 17.18 19.95 16.13
N SER A 363 17.13 21.09 16.80
CA SER A 363 18.06 22.21 16.61
C SER A 363 19.50 21.84 17.00
N GLU A 364 19.70 21.07 18.07
CA GLU A 364 21.01 20.49 18.43
C GLU A 364 21.54 19.53 17.33
N ASP A 365 20.70 18.60 16.84
CA ASP A 365 21.06 17.69 15.75
C ASP A 365 21.36 18.44 14.43
N PHE A 366 20.62 19.51 14.10
CA PHE A 366 20.88 20.37 12.95
C PHE A 366 22.25 21.06 13.07
N GLN A 367 22.55 21.69 14.21
CA GLN A 367 23.85 22.35 14.45
C GLN A 367 25.04 21.39 14.32
N GLN A 368 24.87 20.11 14.70
CA GLN A 368 25.97 19.14 14.69
C GLN A 368 26.12 18.38 13.36
N TYR A 369 25.02 18.09 12.64
CA TYR A 369 25.03 17.11 11.54
C TYR A 369 24.60 17.64 10.17
N PHE A 370 23.95 18.81 10.09
CA PHE A 370 23.52 19.39 8.82
C PHE A 370 24.67 20.08 8.07
N ASP A 371 24.79 19.81 6.77
CA ASP A 371 25.82 20.41 5.92
C ASP A 371 25.23 21.59 5.13
N LEU A 372 25.35 22.79 5.69
CA LEU A 372 24.87 24.02 5.06
C LEU A 372 25.55 24.28 3.70
N LYS A 373 26.82 23.90 3.53
CA LYS A 373 27.53 24.09 2.26
C LYS A 373 26.92 23.21 1.18
N LEU A 374 26.73 21.92 1.47
CA LEU A 374 26.11 20.98 0.55
C LEU A 374 24.71 21.44 0.10
N PHE A 375 23.91 21.99 1.02
CA PHE A 375 22.60 22.56 0.70
C PHE A 375 22.70 23.75 -0.25
N THR A 376 23.63 24.68 0.00
CA THR A 376 23.81 25.92 -0.78
C THR A 376 24.46 25.69 -2.14
N GLU A 377 25.47 24.82 -2.23
CA GLU A 377 26.19 24.50 -3.48
C GLU A 377 25.26 23.95 -4.56
N HIS A 378 24.28 23.14 -4.16
CA HIS A 378 23.31 22.50 -5.06
C HIS A 378 21.99 23.27 -5.15
N LYS A 379 21.93 24.51 -4.64
CA LYS A 379 20.73 25.33 -4.74
C LYS A 379 20.45 25.69 -6.19
N VAL A 380 19.27 25.31 -6.69
CA VAL A 380 18.85 25.64 -8.06
C VAL A 380 18.49 27.12 -8.12
N THR A 381 19.35 27.93 -8.73
CA THR A 381 19.06 29.35 -8.99
C THR A 381 17.97 29.47 -10.05
N SER A 382 16.77 29.83 -9.63
CA SER A 382 15.55 30.05 -10.44
C SER A 382 15.05 28.86 -11.26
N ILE A 383 13.89 28.31 -10.86
CA ILE A 383 12.98 27.65 -11.80
C ILE A 383 12.52 28.73 -12.80
N GLY A 384 12.78 28.51 -14.09
CA GLY A 384 12.33 29.42 -15.13
C GLY A 384 10.80 29.52 -15.15
N THR A 385 10.28 30.72 -14.89
CA THR A 385 8.85 31.03 -14.91
C THR A 385 8.24 30.79 -16.30
N LYS A 386 7.71 29.58 -16.54
CA LYS A 386 6.60 29.37 -17.48
C LYS A 386 5.31 29.82 -16.81
N VAL A 387 5.13 31.14 -16.73
CA VAL A 387 3.83 31.77 -16.44
C VAL A 387 2.81 31.28 -17.48
N LEU A 388 1.57 31.08 -17.03
CA LEU A 388 0.42 30.79 -17.89
C LEU A 388 0.36 31.78 -19.07
N SER A 389 0.54 31.28 -20.28
CA SER A 389 0.04 31.93 -21.49
C SER A 389 -0.64 30.90 -22.39
N LYS A 390 -1.98 31.01 -22.50
CA LYS A 390 -2.74 30.30 -23.54
C LYS A 390 -2.27 30.86 -24.90
N PRO A 391 -1.77 30.04 -25.84
CA PRO A 391 -1.50 30.53 -27.19
C PRO A 391 -2.84 30.77 -27.90
N ALA A 392 -3.12 32.01 -28.26
CA ALA A 392 -4.21 32.32 -29.19
C ALA A 392 -3.82 31.81 -30.58
N VAL A 393 -4.59 30.88 -31.14
CA VAL A 393 -4.35 30.35 -32.47
C VAL A 393 -4.67 31.43 -33.50
N THR A 394 -3.65 31.88 -34.23
CA THR A 394 -3.80 32.77 -35.39
C THR A 394 -3.39 31.98 -36.63
N ILE A 395 -4.34 31.71 -37.54
CA ILE A 395 -4.12 30.90 -38.74
C ILE A 395 -3.82 31.84 -39.92
N PRO A 396 -2.66 31.70 -40.59
CA PRO A 396 -2.46 32.26 -41.93
C PRO A 396 -2.92 31.25 -42.99
N GLU A 397 -3.84 31.66 -43.86
CA GLU A 397 -4.34 30.84 -44.97
C GLU A 397 -3.26 30.57 -46.03
N LYS A 398 -3.26 29.34 -46.60
CA LYS A 398 -2.97 29.17 -48.03
C LYS A 398 -3.54 27.87 -48.60
N ASN A 399 -4.33 28.07 -49.66
CA ASN A 399 -4.99 27.11 -50.54
C ASN A 399 -4.23 25.81 -50.86
N ILE A 400 -4.95 24.70 -51.04
CA ILE A 400 -5.05 23.95 -52.32
C ILE A 400 -6.27 22.98 -52.30
N ILE A 401 -7.21 23.27 -53.21
CA ILE A 401 -8.06 22.41 -54.07
C ILE A 401 -8.56 21.03 -53.54
N HIS A 402 -9.88 20.85 -53.63
CA HIS A 402 -10.65 19.63 -53.33
C HIS A 402 -10.29 18.39 -54.16
N ASN A 403 -10.47 17.21 -53.54
CA ASN A 403 -11.34 16.15 -54.10
C ASN A 403 -12.00 15.35 -52.97
N GLY A 404 -13.19 14.79 -53.22
CA GLY A 404 -14.14 14.41 -52.18
C GLY A 404 -14.15 12.94 -51.76
N GLY A 405 -14.80 12.67 -50.62
CA GLY A 405 -15.03 11.36 -50.02
C GLY A 405 -15.22 11.51 -48.51
N ALA A 406 -16.40 11.16 -48.00
CA ALA A 406 -16.74 11.40 -46.58
C ALA A 406 -16.33 10.22 -45.70
N GLU A 407 -15.43 10.46 -44.73
CA GLU A 407 -15.17 9.51 -43.64
C GLU A 407 -15.15 10.19 -42.26
N LYS A 408 -15.63 9.44 -41.26
CA LYS A 408 -15.71 9.86 -39.85
C LYS A 408 -14.36 9.65 -39.19
N ALA A 409 -13.99 10.54 -38.27
CA ALA A 409 -12.85 10.33 -37.39
C ALA A 409 -13.01 9.05 -36.57
N ILE A 410 -12.02 8.15 -36.65
CA ILE A 410 -11.93 6.96 -35.81
C ILE A 410 -10.89 7.24 -34.71
N GLN A 411 -11.36 7.11 -33.48
CA GLN A 411 -10.56 7.09 -32.26
C GLN A 411 -9.69 5.82 -32.27
N LEU A 412 -8.36 5.96 -32.35
CA LEU A 412 -7.45 4.81 -32.30
C LEU A 412 -7.24 4.35 -30.86
N ASP A 413 -7.68 3.13 -30.58
CA ASP A 413 -7.59 2.45 -29.30
C ASP A 413 -6.18 1.84 -29.11
N LEU A 414 -5.58 1.99 -27.93
CA LEU A 414 -4.17 1.65 -27.68
C LEU A 414 -3.97 0.16 -27.33
N PHE A 415 -4.67 -0.73 -28.04
CA PHE A 415 -4.59 -2.18 -27.91
C PHE A 415 -4.61 -2.88 -29.27
N SER A 416 -3.45 -2.91 -29.95
CA SER A 416 -3.20 -3.81 -31.07
C SER A 416 -1.80 -4.40 -30.99
N ASP A 417 -1.69 -5.68 -30.59
CA ASP A 417 -0.47 -6.47 -30.73
C ASP A 417 -0.19 -6.70 -32.22
N GLN A 418 0.87 -6.09 -32.78
CA GLN A 418 1.62 -6.68 -33.90
C GLN A 418 3.00 -6.05 -34.13
N VAL A 419 3.87 -6.86 -34.75
CA VAL A 419 5.24 -6.54 -35.20
C VAL A 419 6.32 -6.48 -34.10
N LEU A 420 6.75 -7.67 -33.66
CA LEU A 420 8.18 -7.91 -33.38
C LEU A 420 8.79 -8.55 -34.62
N GLY A 421 9.81 -7.90 -35.20
CA GLY A 421 10.52 -8.39 -36.38
C GLY A 421 11.92 -7.79 -36.50
N GLU A 422 12.91 -8.69 -36.46
CA GLU A 422 14.31 -8.53 -36.91
C GLU A 422 15.41 -7.98 -35.98
N MET A 423 16.63 -8.40 -36.36
CA MET A 423 17.97 -7.99 -35.89
C MET A 423 18.54 -8.66 -34.62
N SER A 424 19.02 -9.89 -34.84
CA SER A 424 19.96 -10.67 -34.02
C SER A 424 21.32 -9.97 -33.79
N VAL A 425 22.07 -10.33 -32.71
CA VAL A 425 23.45 -10.88 -32.80
C VAL A 425 24.17 -11.15 -31.45
N LYS A 426 24.75 -12.36 -31.34
CA LYS A 426 25.89 -12.88 -30.51
C LYS A 426 25.86 -12.90 -28.95
N LYS A 427 26.13 -14.11 -28.44
CA LYS A 427 26.47 -14.47 -27.04
C LYS A 427 27.99 -14.54 -26.84
N THR A 428 28.46 -14.28 -25.61
CA THR A 428 29.81 -14.68 -25.14
C THR A 428 29.75 -15.40 -23.79
N LYS A 429 30.56 -16.45 -23.59
CA LYS A 429 30.54 -17.36 -22.41
C LYS A 429 31.62 -17.03 -21.37
N ARG A 430 31.34 -17.28 -20.08
CA ARG A 430 32.20 -17.98 -19.08
C ARG A 430 31.42 -18.17 -17.75
N ARG A 431 31.12 -19.43 -17.38
CA ARG A 431 31.83 -20.28 -16.38
C ARG A 431 31.62 -19.85 -14.91
N GLY A 432 30.77 -20.60 -14.19
CA GLY A 432 30.57 -20.46 -12.73
C GLY A 432 31.35 -21.48 -11.88
N LYS A 433 31.25 -21.33 -10.56
CA LYS A 433 31.74 -22.25 -9.52
C LYS A 433 30.62 -22.43 -8.48
N LYS A 434 30.45 -23.63 -7.91
CA LYS A 434 29.38 -23.97 -6.94
C LYS A 434 29.97 -24.35 -5.58
N THR A 435 29.31 -23.92 -4.51
CA THR A 435 29.28 -24.50 -3.14
C THR A 435 28.00 -23.95 -2.48
N SER A 436 26.93 -24.73 -2.33
CA SER A 436 26.62 -25.68 -1.24
C SER A 436 25.69 -25.07 -0.18
N GLN A 437 24.37 -25.19 -0.39
CA GLN A 437 23.33 -24.82 0.58
C GLN A 437 23.14 -25.94 1.61
N SER A 438 23.14 -25.58 2.89
CA SER A 438 22.63 -26.42 3.98
C SER A 438 21.10 -26.38 4.02
N LYS A 439 20.47 -27.48 4.41
CA LYS A 439 19.01 -27.57 4.60
C LYS A 439 18.64 -27.02 5.98
N ILE A 440 17.60 -26.20 6.04
CA ILE A 440 16.83 -25.93 7.28
C ILE A 440 15.38 -26.37 7.05
N THR A 441 14.72 -26.75 8.13
CA THR A 441 13.55 -27.64 8.21
C THR A 441 12.21 -26.98 7.89
N LYS A 442 11.23 -27.82 7.54
CA LYS A 442 9.85 -27.41 7.23
C LYS A 442 9.16 -26.76 8.44
N PHE A 443 8.53 -25.61 8.23
CA PHE A 443 7.44 -25.15 9.10
C PHE A 443 6.21 -26.06 8.92
N LYS A 444 5.47 -26.32 10.01
CA LYS A 444 4.19 -27.02 10.00
C LYS A 444 3.10 -25.98 10.29
N GLN A 445 2.22 -25.72 9.33
CA GLN A 445 1.04 -24.87 9.50
C GLN A 445 -0.12 -25.73 10.05
N LEU A 446 -0.94 -25.16 10.93
CA LEU A 446 -2.14 -25.82 11.48
C LEU A 446 -3.28 -25.80 10.47
N SER A 447 -4.22 -26.75 10.59
CA SER A 447 -5.41 -26.82 9.74
C SER A 447 -6.45 -25.76 10.13
N PHE A 448 -7.39 -25.48 9.24
CA PHE A 448 -8.18 -24.24 9.26
C PHE A 448 -9.19 -24.10 10.42
N PHE A 449 -9.42 -25.15 11.22
CA PHE A 449 -10.44 -25.19 12.29
C PHE A 449 -10.02 -25.99 13.54
N ASP A 450 -8.72 -26.20 13.79
CA ASP A 450 -8.26 -27.03 14.92
C ASP A 450 -8.22 -26.23 16.24
N SER A 451 -9.38 -26.11 16.91
CA SER A 451 -9.51 -25.51 18.24
C SER A 451 -9.32 -26.55 19.34
N GLY A 452 -8.07 -26.74 19.78
CA GLY A 452 -7.71 -27.59 20.92
C GLY A 452 -7.37 -26.77 22.18
N GLU A 453 -7.90 -27.18 23.32
CA GLU A 453 -7.94 -26.38 24.56
C GLU A 453 -6.60 -26.25 25.31
N ILE A 454 -6.48 -25.17 26.08
CA ILE A 454 -5.37 -24.95 27.03
C ILE A 454 -5.60 -25.83 28.27
N GLY A 455 -4.73 -26.81 28.52
CA GLY A 455 -4.87 -27.72 29.66
C GLY A 455 -3.54 -28.29 30.20
N THR A 456 -3.07 -27.68 31.30
CA THR A 456 -2.19 -28.25 32.35
C THR A 456 -0.83 -28.91 32.01
N VAL A 457 0.18 -28.45 32.74
CA VAL A 457 1.53 -29.05 32.87
C VAL A 457 1.46 -30.37 33.66
N ASP A 458 2.21 -31.39 33.23
CA ASP A 458 2.88 -32.29 34.19
C ASP A 458 4.19 -32.90 33.66
N GLN A 459 5.06 -33.35 34.56
CA GLN A 459 6.43 -33.81 34.29
C GLN A 459 6.55 -35.34 34.13
N LYS A 460 7.74 -35.78 33.65
CA LYS A 460 8.29 -37.17 33.46
C LYS A 460 8.27 -37.67 32.01
N ASP A 461 9.27 -38.43 31.51
CA ASP A 461 10.48 -39.00 32.13
C ASP A 461 11.70 -39.03 31.16
N LYS A 462 12.89 -39.33 31.69
CA LYS A 462 14.16 -39.54 30.92
C LYS A 462 14.38 -41.03 30.56
N LEU A 463 15.47 -41.32 29.81
CA LEU A 463 16.07 -42.66 29.55
C LEU A 463 15.27 -43.47 28.50
N ASN A 464 15.75 -44.43 27.68
CA ASN A 464 17.04 -45.04 27.30
C ASN A 464 16.79 -45.84 25.98
N THR A 465 17.72 -46.34 25.12
CA THR A 465 19.18 -46.25 24.91
C THR A 465 19.49 -46.72 23.45
N GLU A 466 20.75 -46.60 23.00
CA GLU A 466 21.34 -47.16 21.76
C GLU A 466 21.09 -48.68 21.54
N LEU A 467 21.11 -49.17 20.28
CA LEU A 467 22.18 -50.05 19.74
C LEU A 467 21.88 -50.71 18.37
N ASN A 468 22.97 -50.90 17.59
CA ASN A 468 23.23 -51.87 16.49
C ASN A 468 22.35 -51.85 15.21
N GLN A 469 22.86 -51.75 13.98
CA GLN A 469 24.01 -52.32 13.23
C GLN A 469 23.74 -53.65 12.48
N ASN A 470 23.95 -53.58 11.15
CA ASN A 470 24.36 -54.63 10.19
C ASN A 470 23.36 -55.80 9.92
N GLU A 471 23.07 -56.28 8.69
CA GLU A 471 23.97 -56.74 7.61
C GLU A 471 23.27 -57.01 6.24
N LYS A 472 24.09 -57.09 5.16
CA LYS A 472 23.98 -57.92 3.90
C LYS A 472 22.70 -57.85 3.02
N LYS A 473 22.73 -57.49 1.72
CA LYS A 473 23.43 -57.99 0.49
C LYS A 473 22.79 -59.21 -0.24
N ALA A 474 22.09 -58.93 -1.36
CA ALA A 474 22.08 -59.68 -2.64
C ALA A 474 21.39 -58.78 -3.71
N ASN A 475 21.95 -58.41 -4.86
CA ASN A 475 22.15 -59.15 -6.13
C ASN A 475 20.89 -59.86 -6.68
N ILE A 476 20.53 -59.84 -7.97
CA ILE A 476 20.93 -59.12 -9.22
C ILE A 476 19.76 -59.34 -10.21
N GLN A 477 19.40 -58.37 -11.06
CA GLN A 477 19.21 -58.60 -12.52
C GLN A 477 19.14 -57.28 -13.32
N LYS A 478 19.65 -57.32 -14.55
CA LYS A 478 19.81 -56.19 -15.47
C LYS A 478 18.98 -56.42 -16.73
N HIS A 479 18.40 -55.36 -17.26
CA HIS A 479 18.35 -55.04 -18.70
C HIS A 479 18.44 -53.50 -18.80
N SER A 480 19.47 -52.87 -19.40
CA SER A 480 19.71 -52.69 -20.86
C SER A 480 18.47 -52.18 -21.59
N SER A 481 18.45 -51.07 -22.32
CA SER A 481 19.42 -50.02 -22.68
C SER A 481 18.59 -48.72 -22.95
N ASN A 482 19.06 -47.52 -23.32
CA ASN A 482 20.26 -47.12 -24.01
C ASN A 482 20.60 -45.64 -23.73
N SER A 483 21.77 -45.18 -24.17
CA SER A 483 22.29 -43.84 -23.83
C SER A 483 21.87 -42.72 -24.81
N SER A 484 21.63 -41.50 -24.31
CA SER A 484 21.82 -40.26 -25.09
C SER A 484 22.04 -39.02 -24.22
N LYS A 485 23.16 -38.36 -24.53
CA LYS A 485 23.75 -37.14 -23.96
C LYS A 485 22.73 -36.02 -23.65
N LYS A 486 22.74 -35.54 -22.39
CA LYS A 486 22.13 -34.24 -22.03
C LYS A 486 22.71 -33.11 -22.90
N LYS A 487 21.84 -32.42 -23.65
CA LYS A 487 22.11 -31.09 -24.20
C LYS A 487 21.39 -30.05 -23.34
N VAL A 488 21.98 -28.87 -23.24
CA VAL A 488 21.45 -27.78 -22.40
C VAL A 488 20.48 -26.95 -23.21
N GLU A 489 19.23 -26.86 -22.75
CA GLU A 489 18.23 -25.93 -23.29
C GLU A 489 17.73 -24.97 -22.23
N SER A 490 17.41 -23.77 -22.71
CA SER A 490 16.90 -22.64 -21.92
C SER A 490 15.48 -22.93 -21.44
N LEU A 491 15.19 -22.57 -20.18
CA LEU A 491 13.82 -22.49 -19.67
C LEU A 491 13.10 -21.30 -20.30
N SER A 492 12.64 -21.49 -21.53
CA SER A 492 11.58 -20.69 -22.14
C SER A 492 10.33 -20.83 -21.28
N LEU A 493 9.68 -19.73 -20.90
CA LEU A 493 8.43 -19.77 -20.13
C LEU A 493 7.19 -20.13 -20.99
N PHE A 494 7.45 -20.71 -22.16
CA PHE A 494 6.48 -21.22 -23.10
C PHE A 494 6.92 -22.65 -23.43
N HIS A 495 6.11 -23.64 -23.05
CA HIS A 495 6.10 -24.89 -23.79
C HIS A 495 5.16 -24.68 -24.96
N GLU A 496 5.69 -24.74 -26.17
CA GLU A 496 4.89 -24.83 -27.38
C GLU A 496 3.97 -26.07 -27.24
N ILE A 497 2.69 -25.88 -27.51
CA ILE A 497 1.71 -26.97 -27.47
C ILE A 497 1.94 -27.82 -28.72
N ASP A 498 2.07 -29.13 -28.55
CA ASP A 498 2.23 -30.08 -29.65
C ASP A 498 0.95 -30.09 -30.51
N ASP A 499 1.11 -29.77 -31.80
CA ASP A 499 0.04 -29.38 -32.73
C ASP A 499 -0.70 -30.60 -33.32
N SER A 500 -1.10 -31.53 -32.44
CA SER A 500 -1.58 -32.87 -32.83
C SER A 500 -2.77 -33.43 -32.02
N LYS A 501 -3.74 -32.57 -31.66
CA LYS A 501 -5.21 -32.86 -31.63
C LYS A 501 -6.05 -31.68 -31.10
N VAL A 502 -6.28 -30.68 -31.96
CA VAL A 502 -7.28 -29.62 -31.67
C VAL A 502 -8.69 -30.16 -31.93
N CYS A 503 -9.47 -30.39 -30.88
CA CYS A 503 -10.92 -30.53 -30.99
C CYS A 503 -11.53 -29.13 -31.14
N LYS A 504 -12.23 -28.87 -32.26
CA LYS A 504 -12.92 -27.59 -32.50
C LYS A 504 -13.83 -27.24 -31.31
N ASN A 505 -13.49 -26.18 -30.59
CA ASN A 505 -14.22 -25.70 -29.42
C ASN A 505 -15.17 -24.56 -29.82
N GLU A 506 -16.32 -24.91 -30.42
CA GLU A 506 -17.40 -23.95 -30.66
C GLU A 506 -18.07 -23.54 -29.33
N PRO A 507 -18.55 -22.29 -29.18
CA PRO A 507 -19.26 -21.85 -27.97
C PRO A 507 -20.57 -22.62 -27.80
N GLU A 508 -20.76 -23.26 -26.64
CA GLU A 508 -21.97 -24.02 -26.33
C GLU A 508 -22.88 -23.21 -25.38
N THR A 509 -24.20 -23.29 -25.53
CA THR A 509 -25.12 -22.76 -24.52
C THR A 509 -24.93 -23.49 -23.19
N PHE A 510 -24.83 -22.75 -22.08
CA PHE A 510 -24.60 -23.35 -20.77
C PHE A 510 -25.90 -23.99 -20.26
N ALA A 511 -26.01 -25.31 -20.42
CA ALA A 511 -27.15 -26.12 -19.98
C ALA A 511 -27.02 -26.67 -18.54
N GLY A 512 -26.18 -26.06 -17.69
CA GLY A 512 -26.00 -26.45 -16.30
C GLY A 512 -26.79 -25.58 -15.33
N GLU A 513 -26.85 -26.00 -14.07
CA GLU A 513 -27.47 -25.21 -13.00
C GLU A 513 -26.70 -23.89 -12.79
N VAL A 514 -27.44 -22.78 -12.83
CA VAL A 514 -26.89 -21.43 -12.66
C VAL A 514 -26.86 -21.08 -11.17
N LYS A 515 -25.67 -21.10 -10.58
CA LYS A 515 -25.48 -20.68 -9.18
C LYS A 515 -25.62 -19.16 -9.06
N SER A 516 -26.15 -18.69 -7.93
CA SER A 516 -26.26 -17.26 -7.55
C SER A 516 -24.94 -16.48 -7.65
N SER A 517 -23.82 -17.16 -7.48
CA SER A 517 -22.46 -16.61 -7.55
C SER A 517 -21.91 -16.46 -8.98
N TYR A 518 -22.57 -17.00 -10.01
CA TYR A 518 -22.10 -16.91 -11.39
C TYR A 518 -22.30 -15.50 -11.98
N ARG A 519 -21.23 -14.96 -12.56
CA ARG A 519 -21.17 -13.64 -13.22
C ARG A 519 -20.55 -13.79 -14.60
N GLU A 520 -20.58 -12.71 -15.37
CA GLU A 520 -19.83 -12.63 -16.62
C GLU A 520 -18.34 -12.91 -16.38
N ASN A 521 -17.75 -13.70 -17.27
CA ASN A 521 -16.41 -14.28 -17.23
C ASN A 521 -16.14 -15.34 -16.13
N THR A 522 -17.12 -15.80 -15.33
CA THR A 522 -16.86 -16.84 -14.31
C THR A 522 -16.29 -18.13 -14.93
N LEU A 523 -15.15 -18.60 -14.40
CA LEU A 523 -14.59 -19.91 -14.74
C LEU A 523 -15.42 -21.04 -14.13
N ILE A 524 -15.80 -22.02 -14.94
CA ILE A 524 -16.51 -23.23 -14.50
C ILE A 524 -15.93 -24.47 -15.18
N VAL A 525 -16.32 -25.65 -14.68
CA VAL A 525 -16.10 -26.94 -15.35
C VAL A 525 -17.43 -27.40 -15.95
N SER A 526 -17.47 -27.63 -17.26
CA SER A 526 -18.64 -28.17 -17.96
C SER A 526 -18.23 -29.33 -18.86
N LYS A 527 -18.91 -30.48 -18.75
CA LYS A 527 -18.58 -31.71 -19.49
C LYS A 527 -17.08 -32.11 -19.40
N GLY A 528 -16.44 -31.86 -18.25
CA GLY A 528 -15.00 -32.13 -18.05
C GLY A 528 -14.02 -31.12 -18.67
N ARG A 529 -14.50 -30.09 -19.38
CA ARG A 529 -13.70 -28.98 -19.91
C ARG A 529 -13.79 -27.76 -18.97
N VAL A 530 -12.67 -27.04 -18.83
CA VAL A 530 -12.64 -25.73 -18.17
C VAL A 530 -12.98 -24.65 -19.19
N GLY A 531 -13.77 -23.66 -18.79
CA GLY A 531 -14.15 -22.55 -19.66
C GLY A 531 -14.78 -21.38 -18.90
N LYS A 532 -14.97 -20.25 -19.59
CA LYS A 532 -15.59 -19.03 -19.06
C LYS A 532 -17.06 -18.97 -19.44
N LEU A 533 -17.88 -18.42 -18.55
CA LEU A 533 -19.26 -18.04 -18.84
C LEU A 533 -19.32 -16.62 -19.42
N GLN A 534 -19.89 -16.45 -20.62
CA GLN A 534 -20.25 -15.15 -21.18
C GLN A 534 -21.76 -14.96 -21.11
N MET A 535 -22.23 -13.74 -20.82
CA MET A 535 -23.66 -13.45 -20.76
C MET A 535 -24.16 -12.97 -22.11
N ASN A 536 -25.09 -13.71 -22.75
CA ASN A 536 -25.73 -13.21 -23.96
C ASN A 536 -26.73 -12.09 -23.59
N ARG A 537 -26.44 -10.86 -24.00
CA ARG A 537 -27.22 -9.66 -23.66
C ARG A 537 -28.66 -9.66 -24.19
N ARG A 538 -29.00 -10.51 -25.17
CA ARG A 538 -30.36 -10.61 -25.72
C ARG A 538 -31.25 -11.53 -24.87
N ASP A 539 -30.75 -12.70 -24.51
CA ASP A 539 -31.56 -13.79 -23.95
C ASP A 539 -31.33 -14.01 -22.44
N ARG A 540 -30.41 -13.26 -21.82
CA ARG A 540 -29.90 -13.45 -20.43
C ARG A 540 -29.39 -14.87 -20.12
N ALA A 541 -29.15 -15.68 -21.15
CA ALA A 541 -28.56 -17.00 -21.03
C ALA A 541 -27.04 -16.91 -21.00
N PHE A 542 -26.41 -17.81 -20.23
CA PHE A 542 -24.97 -17.97 -20.24
C PHE A 542 -24.51 -18.85 -21.42
N ILE A 543 -23.42 -18.46 -22.06
CA ILE A 543 -22.69 -19.23 -23.08
C ILE A 543 -21.39 -19.71 -22.43
N PHE A 544 -21.08 -20.99 -22.56
CA PHE A 544 -19.82 -21.58 -22.10
C PHE A 544 -18.79 -21.54 -23.24
N GLN A 545 -17.70 -20.79 -23.02
CA GLN A 545 -16.56 -20.72 -23.91
C GLN A 545 -15.41 -21.57 -23.34
N PRO A 546 -15.05 -22.72 -23.96
CA PRO A 546 -13.92 -23.54 -23.51
C PRO A 546 -12.60 -22.77 -23.56
N ILE A 547 -11.66 -23.09 -22.66
CA ILE A 547 -10.28 -22.59 -22.72
C ILE A 547 -9.34 -23.78 -22.94
N GLU A 548 -8.45 -23.64 -23.90
CA GLU A 548 -7.39 -24.61 -24.16
C GLU A 548 -6.26 -24.42 -23.15
N LEU A 549 -5.95 -25.51 -22.45
CA LEU A 549 -5.05 -25.55 -21.30
C LEU A 549 -4.23 -26.83 -21.36
N SER A 550 -2.99 -26.79 -20.87
CA SER A 550 -2.19 -28.00 -20.71
C SER A 550 -2.89 -29.01 -19.77
N VAL A 551 -2.58 -30.29 -19.88
CA VAL A 551 -3.18 -31.34 -19.04
C VAL A 551 -2.90 -31.10 -17.54
N THR A 552 -1.75 -30.48 -17.22
CA THR A 552 -1.38 -30.07 -15.86
C THR A 552 -2.18 -28.86 -15.38
N ASP A 553 -2.32 -27.83 -16.22
CA ASP A 553 -3.01 -26.58 -15.86
C ASP A 553 -4.52 -26.79 -15.74
N ASN A 554 -5.10 -27.60 -16.63
CA ASN A 554 -6.50 -28.02 -16.56
C ASN A 554 -6.80 -28.73 -15.23
N LYS A 555 -5.94 -29.68 -14.81
CA LYS A 555 -6.06 -30.34 -13.49
C LYS A 555 -5.92 -29.35 -12.33
N ARG A 556 -4.95 -28.42 -12.40
CA ARG A 556 -4.74 -27.37 -11.38
C ARG A 556 -5.97 -26.46 -11.24
N ILE A 557 -6.56 -26.04 -12.36
CA ILE A 557 -7.75 -25.16 -12.38
C ILE A 557 -9.01 -25.92 -11.94
N GLN A 558 -9.20 -27.18 -12.33
CA GLN A 558 -10.31 -28.01 -11.84
C GLN A 558 -10.26 -28.17 -10.30
N SER A 559 -9.08 -28.39 -9.73
CA SER A 559 -8.92 -28.45 -8.27
C SER A 559 -9.18 -27.09 -7.59
N TYR A 560 -8.73 -25.98 -8.19
CA TYR A 560 -9.06 -24.63 -7.70
C TYR A 560 -10.57 -24.32 -7.76
N ILE A 561 -11.25 -24.69 -8.84
CA ILE A 561 -12.70 -24.48 -8.99
C ILE A 561 -13.47 -25.28 -7.92
N LYS A 562 -13.05 -26.52 -7.62
CA LYS A 562 -13.65 -27.29 -6.52
C LYS A 562 -13.49 -26.59 -5.17
N LEU A 563 -12.28 -26.15 -4.83
CA LEU A 563 -11.99 -25.42 -3.59
C LEU A 563 -12.85 -24.15 -3.46
N ARG A 564 -12.94 -23.36 -4.54
CA ARG A 564 -13.79 -22.15 -4.60
C ARG A 564 -15.27 -22.49 -4.38
N ASP A 565 -15.77 -23.51 -5.07
CA ASP A 565 -17.19 -23.89 -5.00
C ASP A 565 -17.57 -24.47 -3.63
N SER A 566 -16.68 -25.23 -2.99
CA SER A 566 -16.85 -25.69 -1.60
C SER A 566 -16.84 -24.55 -0.59
N TYR A 567 -15.97 -23.54 -0.76
CA TYR A 567 -16.01 -22.33 0.06
C TYR A 567 -17.30 -21.53 -0.15
N GLN A 568 -17.74 -21.34 -1.39
CA GLN A 568 -18.95 -20.56 -1.68
C GLN A 568 -20.19 -21.24 -1.07
N LEU A 569 -20.26 -22.58 -1.13
CA LEU A 569 -21.31 -23.36 -0.48
C LEU A 569 -21.32 -23.13 1.04
N LEU A 570 -20.16 -23.22 1.69
CA LEU A 570 -20.02 -22.96 3.13
C LEU A 570 -20.42 -21.52 3.48
N TYR A 571 -19.89 -20.53 2.75
CA TYR A 571 -20.18 -19.12 2.97
C TYR A 571 -21.67 -18.81 2.82
N ASP A 572 -22.30 -19.29 1.73
CA ASP A 572 -23.73 -19.07 1.49
C ASP A 572 -24.59 -19.76 2.55
N PHE A 573 -24.18 -20.92 3.09
CA PHE A 573 -24.89 -21.56 4.21
C PHE A 573 -24.72 -20.78 5.52
N GLU A 574 -23.49 -20.51 5.95
CA GLU A 574 -23.21 -19.88 7.24
C GLU A 574 -23.72 -18.42 7.29
N ALA A 575 -23.63 -17.67 6.19
CA ALA A 575 -24.14 -16.30 6.10
C ALA A 575 -25.67 -16.22 6.19
N ASN A 576 -26.39 -17.17 5.58
CA ASN A 576 -27.86 -17.19 5.60
C ASN A 576 -28.42 -17.79 6.90
N ASN A 577 -27.82 -18.87 7.41
CA ASN A 577 -28.35 -19.63 8.55
C ASN A 577 -27.75 -19.23 9.90
N ARG A 578 -26.61 -18.53 9.92
CA ARG A 578 -25.84 -18.15 11.14
C ARG A 578 -25.50 -19.34 12.05
N GLN A 579 -25.33 -20.51 11.46
CA GLN A 579 -24.97 -21.77 12.12
C GLN A 579 -23.84 -22.44 11.35
N GLU A 580 -22.99 -23.18 12.05
CA GLU A 580 -21.81 -23.82 11.47
C GLU A 580 -22.21 -25.07 10.65
N ASP A 581 -21.76 -25.15 9.40
CA ASP A 581 -21.91 -26.38 8.61
C ASP A 581 -20.64 -27.23 8.74
N VAL A 582 -20.71 -28.18 9.68
CA VAL A 582 -19.62 -29.12 9.98
C VAL A 582 -19.22 -29.95 8.75
N GLU A 583 -20.15 -30.31 7.87
CA GLU A 583 -19.87 -31.12 6.68
C GLU A 583 -19.30 -30.29 5.54
N ALA A 584 -19.81 -29.07 5.31
CA ALA A 584 -19.20 -28.15 4.35
C ALA A 584 -17.80 -27.67 4.79
N ARG A 585 -17.55 -27.50 6.11
CA ARG A 585 -16.19 -27.24 6.63
C ARG A 585 -15.24 -28.42 6.38
N LYS A 586 -15.67 -29.67 6.63
CA LYS A 586 -14.89 -30.87 6.28
C LYS A 586 -14.60 -30.94 4.78
N LEU A 587 -15.59 -30.64 3.94
CA LEU A 587 -15.44 -30.61 2.48
C LEU A 587 -14.46 -29.52 2.03
N LEU A 588 -14.52 -28.33 2.63
CA LEU A 588 -13.58 -27.24 2.37
C LEU A 588 -12.15 -27.62 2.75
N ASN A 589 -11.94 -28.16 3.96
CA ASN A 589 -10.64 -28.65 4.41
C ASN A 589 -10.10 -29.75 3.48
N GLY A 590 -10.91 -30.76 3.18
CA GLY A 590 -10.53 -31.86 2.29
C GLY A 590 -10.16 -31.38 0.89
N THR A 591 -10.93 -30.46 0.29
CA THR A 591 -10.60 -29.90 -1.04
C THR A 591 -9.37 -28.98 -1.02
N TYR A 592 -9.07 -28.33 0.11
CA TYR A 592 -7.84 -27.56 0.32
C TYR A 592 -6.63 -28.48 0.42
N ASP A 593 -6.67 -29.51 1.26
CA ASP A 593 -5.58 -30.47 1.44
C ASP A 593 -5.27 -31.22 0.13
N ASP A 594 -6.30 -31.60 -0.63
CA ASP A 594 -6.16 -32.20 -1.97
C ASP A 594 -5.48 -31.26 -2.98
N PHE A 595 -5.73 -29.95 -2.88
CA PHE A 595 -5.07 -28.93 -3.71
C PHE A 595 -3.60 -28.78 -3.30
N VAL A 596 -3.33 -28.62 -2.00
CA VAL A 596 -1.98 -28.44 -1.45
C VAL A 596 -1.08 -29.65 -1.73
N ALA A 597 -1.60 -30.87 -1.58
CA ALA A 597 -0.87 -32.11 -1.85
C ALA A 597 -0.42 -32.25 -3.31
N ARG A 598 -1.15 -31.63 -4.27
CA ARG A 598 -0.91 -31.76 -5.71
C ARG A 598 -0.19 -30.55 -6.33
N PHE A 599 -0.42 -29.35 -5.79
CA PHE A 599 0.04 -28.09 -6.40
C PHE A 599 0.77 -27.15 -5.44
N GLY A 600 0.98 -27.55 -4.18
CA GLY A 600 1.56 -26.70 -3.13
C GLY A 600 0.57 -25.64 -2.60
N ASN A 601 1.00 -24.86 -1.62
CA ASN A 601 0.11 -23.91 -0.93
C ASN A 601 -0.50 -22.89 -1.92
N LEU A 602 -1.77 -22.55 -1.70
CA LEU A 602 -2.53 -21.63 -2.55
C LEU A 602 -1.89 -20.22 -2.62
N ASN A 603 -1.27 -19.79 -1.51
CA ASN A 603 -0.58 -18.51 -1.36
C ASN A 603 0.87 -18.49 -1.92
N THR A 604 1.36 -19.58 -2.55
CA THR A 604 2.68 -19.55 -3.20
C THR A 604 2.69 -18.61 -4.42
N ALA A 605 3.80 -17.90 -4.64
CA ALA A 605 3.94 -16.96 -5.74
C ALA A 605 3.70 -17.58 -7.14
N GLU A 606 3.88 -18.89 -7.31
CA GLU A 606 3.52 -19.61 -8.54
C GLU A 606 1.99 -19.73 -8.69
N ASN A 607 1.30 -20.29 -7.68
CA ASN A 607 -0.16 -20.46 -7.72
C ASN A 607 -0.88 -19.09 -7.78
N ILE A 608 -0.41 -18.08 -7.05
CA ILE A 608 -0.94 -16.71 -7.13
C ILE A 608 -0.82 -16.14 -8.55
N LYS A 609 0.34 -16.25 -9.19
CA LYS A 609 0.55 -15.74 -10.56
C LYS A 609 -0.31 -16.49 -11.57
N PHE A 610 -0.38 -17.80 -11.46
CA PHE A 610 -1.19 -18.66 -12.33
C PHE A 610 -2.69 -18.36 -12.21
N ILE A 611 -3.21 -18.25 -10.98
CA ILE A 611 -4.60 -17.88 -10.71
C ILE A 611 -4.88 -16.45 -11.21
N LYS A 612 -4.03 -15.46 -10.91
CA LYS A 612 -4.19 -14.07 -11.40
C LYS A 612 -4.13 -13.97 -12.93
N TRP A 613 -3.31 -14.77 -13.61
CA TRP A 613 -3.24 -14.81 -15.08
C TRP A 613 -4.55 -15.33 -15.70
N MET A 614 -5.11 -16.42 -15.17
CA MET A 614 -6.39 -16.97 -15.62
C MET A 614 -7.59 -16.03 -15.38
N LEU A 615 -7.55 -15.26 -14.29
CA LEU A 615 -8.61 -14.36 -13.85
C LEU A 615 -8.48 -12.92 -14.40
N ARG A 616 -7.55 -12.68 -15.31
CA ARG A 616 -7.33 -11.36 -15.94
C ARG A 616 -8.62 -10.89 -16.63
N GLY A 617 -9.17 -9.76 -16.17
CA GLY A 617 -10.45 -9.21 -16.62
C GLY A 617 -11.67 -9.47 -15.72
N MET A 618 -11.50 -10.06 -14.52
CA MET A 618 -12.60 -10.34 -13.59
C MET A 618 -12.61 -9.42 -12.36
N LYS A 619 -13.80 -8.90 -11.97
CA LYS A 619 -14.01 -8.25 -10.67
C LYS A 619 -14.37 -9.30 -9.61
N PHE A 620 -13.51 -9.49 -8.60
CA PHE A 620 -13.79 -10.34 -7.44
C PHE A 620 -14.39 -9.52 -6.28
N PRO A 621 -15.51 -9.94 -5.67
CA PRO A 621 -16.06 -9.27 -4.48
C PRO A 621 -15.71 -9.94 -3.13
N ILE A 622 -15.20 -11.18 -3.10
CA ILE A 622 -15.24 -12.03 -1.88
C ILE A 622 -13.86 -12.54 -1.40
N TRP A 623 -12.80 -12.51 -2.23
CA TRP A 623 -11.54 -13.23 -1.96
C TRP A 623 -10.32 -12.35 -1.62
N SER A 624 -10.52 -11.09 -1.21
CA SER A 624 -9.43 -10.19 -0.81
C SER A 624 -8.71 -10.61 0.48
N GLY A 625 -9.37 -11.35 1.39
CA GLY A 625 -8.78 -11.76 2.68
C GLY A 625 -7.88 -13.01 2.64
N TRP A 626 -8.07 -13.92 1.67
CA TRP A 626 -7.44 -15.25 1.69
C TRP A 626 -6.07 -15.33 1.01
N LEU A 627 -5.71 -14.34 0.19
CA LEU A 627 -4.39 -14.25 -0.46
C LEU A 627 -3.33 -13.57 0.42
N VAL A 628 -3.69 -13.28 1.68
CA VAL A 628 -2.92 -12.44 2.64
C VAL A 628 -2.61 -13.21 3.94
N VAL A 629 -2.99 -14.49 4.03
CA VAL A 629 -2.72 -15.41 5.16
C VAL A 629 -1.73 -16.51 4.74
#